data_AF-A0A961PBJ6-F1
#
_entry.id   AF-A0A961PBJ6-F1
#
_cell.length_a   1.000
_cell.length_b   1.000
_cell.length_c   1.000
_cell.angle_alpha   90.00
_cell.angle_beta   90.00
_cell.angle_gamma   90.00
#
_symmetry.space_group_name_H-M   'P 1'
#
loop_
_entity.id
_entity.type
_entity.pdbx_description
1 polymer ?
#
loop_
_entity_poly.entity_id
_entity_poly.type
_entity_poly.pdbx_seq_one_letter_code
_entity_poly.pdbx_strand_id
1 'polypeptide(L)'
;FLAAKKIPTGWMGRLLTIGVLIGVQGAVGWWMVHSGLQGEMTDVASYRLATHLGLAFVILALIAWAAMQLSRREADLMQARRLREPALWGMATGLLHLAFLQILLGALVAGIDAGRGFTDWPLMAGQVFPPDAFYIEPVWRNFFENPGLVQFVHRIVGYLLALFAIGAMIRGRRAAAQATRTAFLLAGAMVLIQMVLGIVTVLNGAFLHVAITHQLGAIFAWLLILNARFHAGYPQPQSIRG
;
A
#
# COMPACT_ATOMS: atom_id res chain seq x y z
N PHE A 1 28.25 -9.82 0.87
CA PHE A 1 28.35 -8.72 1.87
C PHE A 1 28.63 -9.23 3.27
N LEU A 2 27.81 -10.12 3.84
CA LEU A 2 28.05 -10.73 5.16
C LEU A 2 29.39 -11.47 5.24
N ALA A 3 29.63 -12.40 4.30
CA ALA A 3 30.91 -13.11 4.20
C ALA A 3 32.11 -12.17 3.94
N ALA A 4 31.86 -11.01 3.34
CA ALA A 4 32.87 -9.98 3.08
C ALA A 4 33.04 -8.99 4.25
N LYS A 5 32.30 -9.15 5.36
CA LYS A 5 32.26 -8.23 6.53
C LYS A 5 32.01 -6.75 6.17
N LYS A 6 31.29 -6.49 5.07
CA LYS A 6 30.98 -5.13 4.58
C LYS A 6 29.63 -4.58 5.09
N ILE A 7 29.02 -5.22 6.09
CA ILE A 7 27.75 -4.75 6.67
C ILE A 7 28.06 -3.62 7.65
N PRO A 8 27.45 -2.43 7.50
CA PRO A 8 27.68 -1.33 8.44
C PRO A 8 27.25 -1.73 9.87
N THR A 9 27.95 -1.19 10.87
CA THR A 9 27.67 -1.49 12.28
C THR A 9 26.21 -1.18 12.62
N GLY A 10 25.55 -2.07 13.36
CA GLY A 10 24.13 -1.92 13.73
C GLY A 10 23.12 -2.34 12.65
N TRP A 11 23.54 -2.67 11.43
CA TRP A 11 22.61 -3.08 10.36
C TRP A 11 22.31 -4.57 10.32
N MET A 12 23.11 -5.41 10.99
CA MET A 12 22.95 -6.87 10.97
C MET A 12 21.53 -7.30 11.36
N GLY A 13 21.02 -6.81 12.49
CA GLY A 13 19.68 -7.18 12.97
C GLY A 13 18.59 -6.82 11.96
N ARG A 14 18.65 -5.62 11.37
CA ARG A 14 17.68 -5.17 10.35
C ARG A 14 17.70 -6.05 9.11
N LEU A 15 18.89 -6.40 8.61
CA LEU A 15 19.05 -7.25 7.43
C LEU A 15 18.60 -8.69 7.71
N LEU A 16 18.88 -9.22 8.90
CA LEU A 16 18.38 -10.53 9.33
C LEU A 16 16.86 -10.55 9.41
N THR A 17 16.23 -9.53 10.00
CA THR A 17 14.76 -9.43 10.04
C THR A 17 14.17 -9.43 8.62
N ILE A 18 14.72 -8.63 7.70
CA ILE A 18 14.26 -8.62 6.30
C ILE A 18 14.47 -10.00 5.66
N GLY A 19 15.62 -10.66 5.88
CA GLY A 19 15.91 -11.99 5.35
C GLY A 19 14.96 -13.06 5.86
N VAL A 20 14.64 -13.06 7.16
CA VAL A 20 13.64 -13.96 7.75
C VAL A 20 12.27 -13.71 7.14
N LEU A 21 11.84 -12.45 7.01
CA LEU A 21 10.55 -12.13 6.41
C LEU A 21 10.47 -12.55 4.94
N ILE A 22 11.56 -12.45 4.17
CA ILE A 22 11.63 -12.99 2.80
C ILE A 22 11.47 -14.52 2.80
N GLY A 23 12.09 -15.23 3.75
CA GLY A 23 11.87 -16.66 3.93
C GLY A 23 10.41 -17.01 4.24
N VAL A 24 9.78 -16.25 5.15
CA VAL A 24 8.35 -16.38 5.47
C VAL A 24 7.48 -16.08 4.25
N GLN A 25 7.81 -15.06 3.45
CA GLN A 25 7.10 -14.75 2.19
C GLN A 25 7.15 -15.93 1.23
N GLY A 26 8.30 -16.60 1.10
CA GLY A 26 8.46 -17.82 0.32
C GLY A 26 7.59 -18.96 0.85
N ALA A 27 7.56 -19.17 2.16
CA ALA A 27 6.70 -20.18 2.79
C ALA A 27 5.21 -19.90 2.59
N VAL A 28 4.77 -18.64 2.70
CA VAL A 28 3.39 -18.22 2.41
C VAL A 28 3.06 -18.42 0.93
N GLY A 29 3.99 -18.13 0.02
CA GLY A 29 3.82 -18.39 -1.41
C GLY A 29 3.69 -19.89 -1.72
N TRP A 30 4.51 -20.73 -1.08
CA TRP A 30 4.37 -22.18 -1.18
C TRP A 30 3.00 -22.64 -0.64
N TRP A 31 2.55 -22.12 0.49
CA TRP A 31 1.23 -22.43 1.06
C TRP A 31 0.08 -22.07 0.11
N MET A 32 0.16 -20.93 -0.59
CA MET A 32 -0.84 -20.55 -1.61
C MET A 32 -0.95 -21.58 -2.73
N VAL A 33 0.18 -22.10 -3.23
CA VAL A 33 0.21 -23.07 -4.33
C VAL A 33 -0.18 -24.47 -3.85
N HIS A 34 0.40 -24.94 -2.75
CA HIS A 34 0.17 -26.29 -2.24
C HIS A 34 -1.28 -26.53 -1.86
N SER A 35 -1.93 -25.55 -1.22
CA SER A 35 -3.33 -25.64 -0.83
C SER A 35 -4.31 -25.63 -2.03
N GLY A 36 -3.91 -25.10 -3.19
CA GLY A 36 -4.68 -25.20 -4.43
C GLY A 36 -4.63 -26.59 -5.07
N LEU A 37 -3.58 -27.38 -4.77
CA LEU A 37 -3.41 -28.73 -5.32
C LEU A 37 -4.13 -29.82 -4.50
N GLN A 38 -4.62 -29.49 -3.31
CA GLN A 38 -5.28 -30.43 -2.39
C GLN A 38 -6.82 -30.35 -2.41
N GLY A 39 -7.40 -29.44 -3.21
CA GLY A 39 -8.86 -29.29 -3.35
C GLY A 39 -9.29 -29.20 -4.81
N GLU A 40 -10.60 -29.17 -5.06
CA GLU A 40 -11.19 -28.96 -6.41
C GLU A 40 -11.11 -27.50 -6.88
N MET A 41 -10.50 -26.60 -6.09
CA MET A 41 -10.43 -25.16 -6.40
C MET A 41 -9.21 -24.83 -7.25
N THR A 42 -9.43 -24.29 -8.45
CA THR A 42 -8.39 -23.74 -9.32
C THR A 42 -7.85 -22.38 -8.86
N ASP A 43 -8.50 -21.75 -7.87
CA ASP A 43 -8.19 -20.40 -7.39
C ASP A 43 -7.62 -20.37 -5.96
N VAL A 44 -6.73 -19.40 -5.72
CA VAL A 44 -6.14 -19.18 -4.40
C VAL A 44 -7.16 -18.47 -3.51
N ALA A 45 -7.50 -19.05 -2.36
CA ALA A 45 -8.40 -18.40 -1.40
C ALA A 45 -7.95 -16.96 -1.09
N SER A 46 -8.89 -16.02 -1.16
CA SER A 46 -8.68 -14.57 -1.02
C SER A 46 -7.85 -14.17 0.19
N TYR A 47 -8.04 -14.83 1.32
CA TYR A 47 -7.26 -14.62 2.54
C TYR A 47 -5.77 -14.93 2.38
N ARG A 48 -5.42 -15.96 1.61
CA ARG A 48 -4.03 -16.34 1.35
C ARG A 48 -3.36 -15.32 0.44
N LEU A 49 -4.07 -14.89 -0.61
CA LEU A 49 -3.61 -13.83 -1.50
C LEU A 49 -3.38 -12.52 -0.72
N ALA A 50 -4.32 -12.12 0.13
CA ALA A 50 -4.19 -10.94 0.98
C ALA A 50 -3.00 -11.04 1.95
N THR A 51 -2.78 -12.23 2.53
CA THR A 51 -1.65 -12.47 3.44
C THR A 51 -0.31 -12.34 2.70
N HIS A 52 -0.17 -12.99 1.54
CA HIS A 52 1.06 -12.94 0.76
C HIS A 52 1.34 -11.55 0.23
N LEU A 53 0.34 -10.87 -0.33
CA LEU A 53 0.51 -9.52 -0.85
C LEU A 53 0.81 -8.53 0.28
N GLY A 54 0.07 -8.61 1.40
CA GLY A 54 0.31 -7.77 2.57
C GLY A 54 1.75 -7.90 3.09
N LEU A 55 2.24 -9.14 3.26
CA LEU A 55 3.61 -9.38 3.70
C LEU A 55 4.65 -8.88 2.67
N ALA A 56 4.39 -9.02 1.36
CA ALA A 56 5.25 -8.44 0.32
C ALA A 56 5.38 -6.91 0.47
N PHE A 57 4.28 -6.19 0.70
CA PHE A 57 4.29 -4.74 0.88
C PHE A 57 4.99 -4.31 2.18
N VAL A 58 4.88 -5.10 3.26
CA VAL A 58 5.64 -4.89 4.51
C VAL A 58 7.15 -5.04 4.24
N ILE A 59 7.56 -6.12 3.58
CA ILE A 59 8.98 -6.35 3.23
C ILE A 59 9.50 -5.22 2.35
N LEU A 60 8.72 -4.84 1.31
CA LEU A 60 9.07 -3.73 0.43
C LEU A 60 9.24 -2.42 1.22
N ALA A 61 8.36 -2.14 2.19
CA ALA A 61 8.48 -0.96 3.04
C ALA A 61 9.77 -0.96 3.85
N LEU A 62 10.12 -2.10 4.46
CA LEU A 62 11.34 -2.25 5.24
C LEU A 62 12.59 -2.06 4.38
N ILE A 63 12.60 -2.64 3.17
CA ILE A 63 13.71 -2.51 2.21
C ILE A 63 13.83 -1.06 1.74
N ALA A 64 12.74 -0.44 1.29
CA ALA A 64 12.75 0.94 0.82
C ALA A 64 13.20 1.91 1.92
N TRP A 65 12.70 1.72 3.15
CA TRP A 65 13.11 2.53 4.30
C TRP A 65 14.58 2.32 4.69
N ALA A 66 15.07 1.08 4.63
CA ALA A 66 16.48 0.76 4.80
C ALA A 66 17.36 1.46 3.74
N ALA A 67 16.96 1.40 2.47
CA ALA A 67 17.66 2.04 1.37
C ALA A 67 17.73 3.56 1.54
N MET A 68 16.63 4.22 1.92
CA MET A 68 16.60 5.66 2.18
C MET A 68 17.45 6.08 3.40
N GLN A 69 17.55 5.23 4.43
CA GLN A 69 18.47 5.48 5.54
C GLN A 69 19.94 5.31 5.12
N LEU A 70 20.26 4.30 4.31
CA LEU A 70 21.63 4.06 3.84
C LEU A 70 22.11 5.08 2.81
N SER A 71 21.19 5.77 2.13
CA SER A 71 21.55 6.81 1.15
C SER A 71 22.06 8.12 1.79
N ARG A 72 22.04 8.22 3.12
CA ARG A 72 22.52 9.39 3.87
C ARG A 72 23.45 8.95 5.00
N ARG A 73 24.43 9.79 5.34
CA ARG A 73 25.29 9.53 6.50
C ARG A 73 24.46 9.61 7.77
N GLU A 74 24.79 8.78 8.76
CA GLU A 74 24.06 8.69 10.02
C GLU A 74 24.03 10.04 10.76
N ALA A 75 25.14 10.76 10.79
CA ALA A 75 25.23 12.10 11.39
C ALA A 75 24.23 13.09 10.75
N ASP A 76 24.08 13.07 9.41
CA ASP A 76 23.15 13.95 8.69
C ASP A 76 21.69 13.59 9.01
N LEU A 77 21.37 12.30 9.18
CA LEU A 77 20.04 11.85 9.59
C LEU A 77 19.72 12.26 11.03
N MET A 78 20.69 12.17 11.95
CA MET A 78 20.53 12.60 13.33
C MET A 78 20.22 14.10 13.43
N GLN A 79 20.91 14.92 12.63
CA GLN A 79 20.63 16.36 12.55
C GLN A 79 19.26 16.61 11.91
N ALA A 80 18.96 15.99 10.78
CA ALA A 80 17.69 16.17 10.07
C ALA A 80 16.48 15.77 10.93
N ARG A 81 16.61 14.74 11.77
CA ARG A 81 15.53 14.32 12.69
C ARG A 81 15.11 15.42 13.67
N ARG A 82 16.00 16.35 14.02
CA ARG A 82 15.66 17.51 14.88
C ARG A 82 14.77 18.53 14.17
N LEU A 83 14.80 18.54 12.84
CA LEU A 83 13.99 19.40 11.98
C LEU A 83 12.71 18.71 11.50
N ARG A 84 12.40 17.52 12.04
CA ARG A 84 11.22 16.74 11.66
C ARG A 84 9.95 17.57 11.73
N GLU A 85 9.07 17.36 10.76
CA GLU A 85 7.75 17.98 10.68
C GLU A 85 6.70 16.99 11.25
N PRO A 86 6.36 17.04 12.56
CA PRO A 86 5.58 15.99 13.22
C PRO A 86 4.19 15.80 12.62
N ALA A 87 3.52 16.90 12.26
CA ALA A 87 2.20 16.85 11.64
C ALA A 87 2.23 16.13 10.28
N LEU A 88 3.18 16.49 9.40
CA LEU A 88 3.33 15.84 8.10
C LEU A 88 3.73 14.38 8.24
N TRP A 89 4.67 14.08 9.14
CA TRP A 89 5.05 12.70 9.41
C TRP A 89 3.86 11.87 9.92
N GLY A 90 3.01 12.46 10.76
CA GLY A 90 1.77 11.85 11.25
C GLY A 90 0.80 11.57 10.11
N MET A 91 0.56 12.56 9.23
CA MET A 91 -0.31 12.39 8.06
C MET A 91 0.22 11.31 7.10
N ALA A 92 1.51 11.32 6.80
CA ALA A 92 2.11 10.27 5.95
C ALA A 92 2.09 8.90 6.62
N THR A 93 2.18 8.83 7.95
CA THR A 93 1.96 7.58 8.70
C THR A 93 0.51 7.11 8.58
N GLY A 94 -0.47 8.00 8.71
CA GLY A 94 -1.87 7.68 8.46
C GLY A 94 -2.11 7.17 7.03
N LEU A 95 -1.49 7.82 6.04
CA LEU A 95 -1.57 7.39 4.63
C LEU A 95 -1.01 5.98 4.45
N LEU A 96 0.09 5.62 5.12
CA LEU A 96 0.61 4.24 5.07
C LEU A 96 -0.40 3.24 5.63
N HIS A 97 -0.99 3.50 6.79
CA HIS A 97 -1.95 2.55 7.37
C HIS A 97 -3.19 2.40 6.48
N LEU A 98 -3.71 3.51 5.98
CA LEU A 98 -4.93 3.50 5.16
C LEU A 98 -4.67 2.91 3.76
N ALA A 99 -3.52 3.18 3.15
CA ALA A 99 -3.10 2.55 1.90
C ALA A 99 -2.84 1.05 2.09
N PHE A 100 -2.25 0.64 3.22
CA PHE A 100 -2.04 -0.78 3.53
C PHE A 100 -3.38 -1.50 3.65
N LEU A 101 -4.33 -0.92 4.39
CA LEU A 101 -5.71 -1.44 4.46
C LEU A 101 -6.33 -1.54 3.06
N GLN A 102 -6.20 -0.50 2.22
CA GLN A 102 -6.71 -0.51 0.85
C GLN A 102 -6.10 -1.63 0.00
N ILE A 103 -4.79 -1.89 0.14
CA ILE A 103 -4.09 -2.98 -0.55
C ILE A 103 -4.63 -4.34 -0.11
N LEU A 104 -4.85 -4.55 1.20
CA LEU A 104 -5.44 -5.79 1.72
C LEU A 104 -6.87 -6.00 1.19
N LEU A 105 -7.71 -4.95 1.22
CA LEU A 105 -9.05 -4.99 0.65
C LEU A 105 -9.02 -5.27 -0.87
N GLY A 106 -8.06 -4.67 -1.59
CA GLY A 106 -7.87 -4.92 -3.02
C GLY A 106 -7.47 -6.37 -3.32
N ALA A 107 -6.64 -6.97 -2.46
CA ALA A 107 -6.29 -8.38 -2.55
C ALA A 107 -7.50 -9.29 -2.31
N LEU A 108 -8.39 -8.94 -1.37
CA LEU A 108 -9.65 -9.66 -1.17
C LEU A 108 -10.54 -9.57 -2.41
N VAL A 109 -10.75 -8.36 -2.95
CA VAL A 109 -11.53 -8.14 -4.20
C VAL A 109 -10.99 -8.98 -5.35
N ALA A 110 -9.66 -9.01 -5.53
CA ALA A 110 -9.03 -9.80 -6.58
C ALA A 110 -9.15 -11.32 -6.34
N GLY A 111 -9.07 -11.76 -5.08
CA GLY A 111 -9.11 -13.18 -4.74
C GLY A 111 -10.51 -13.82 -4.73
N ILE A 112 -11.58 -13.02 -4.76
CA ILE A 112 -12.97 -13.51 -4.93
C ILE A 112 -13.61 -13.02 -6.24
N ASP A 113 -12.80 -12.48 -7.15
CA ASP A 113 -13.24 -11.96 -8.45
C ASP A 113 -14.37 -10.93 -8.42
N ALA A 114 -14.51 -10.19 -7.31
CA ALA A 114 -15.60 -9.24 -7.13
C ALA A 114 -15.61 -8.13 -8.20
N GLY A 115 -14.43 -7.75 -8.71
CA GLY A 115 -14.29 -6.76 -9.78
C GLY A 115 -14.97 -7.12 -11.10
N ARG A 116 -15.38 -8.38 -11.31
CA ARG A 116 -16.15 -8.83 -12.48
C ARG A 116 -17.66 -8.81 -12.27
N GLY A 117 -18.13 -8.80 -11.01
CA GLY A 117 -19.55 -8.88 -10.67
C GLY A 117 -20.26 -7.53 -10.65
N PHE A 118 -19.57 -6.46 -10.27
CA PHE A 118 -20.13 -5.10 -10.26
C PHE A 118 -19.23 -4.16 -11.06
N THR A 119 -19.53 -4.03 -12.36
CA THR A 119 -18.71 -3.33 -13.36
C THR A 119 -19.19 -1.90 -13.67
N ASP A 120 -20.18 -1.40 -12.94
CA ASP A 120 -20.63 -0.01 -12.98
C ASP A 120 -19.97 0.83 -11.88
N TRP A 121 -19.98 2.14 -12.10
CA TRP A 121 -19.47 3.15 -11.18
C TRP A 121 -20.21 4.49 -11.43
N PRO A 122 -20.58 5.27 -10.39
CA PRO A 122 -20.31 5.06 -8.96
C PRO A 122 -21.23 4.02 -8.30
N LEU A 123 -22.28 3.58 -9.02
CA LEU A 123 -23.22 2.56 -8.57
C LEU A 123 -22.60 1.15 -8.60
N MET A 124 -23.32 0.19 -8.02
CA MET A 124 -23.04 -1.24 -7.98
C MET A 124 -24.34 -1.97 -8.33
N ALA A 125 -24.42 -2.47 -9.56
CA ALA A 125 -25.64 -3.04 -10.16
C ALA A 125 -26.84 -2.07 -10.09
N GLY A 126 -26.59 -0.78 -10.41
CA GLY A 126 -27.63 0.25 -10.43
C GLY A 126 -28.03 0.81 -9.06
N GLN A 127 -27.39 0.38 -7.97
CA GLN A 127 -27.65 0.87 -6.60
C GLN A 127 -26.37 1.42 -5.96
N VAL A 128 -26.46 2.28 -4.94
CA VAL A 128 -25.26 2.78 -4.22
C VAL A 128 -24.67 1.69 -3.33
N PHE A 129 -25.53 0.91 -2.69
CA PHE A 129 -25.15 -0.23 -1.86
C PHE A 129 -25.43 -1.53 -2.63
N PRO A 130 -24.53 -2.52 -2.62
CA PRO A 130 -24.72 -3.73 -3.40
C PRO A 130 -25.93 -4.53 -2.92
N PRO A 131 -26.71 -5.14 -3.83
CA PRO A 131 -27.76 -6.07 -3.47
C PRO A 131 -27.19 -7.29 -2.71
N ASP A 132 -27.98 -7.86 -1.81
CA ASP A 132 -27.67 -9.07 -1.05
C ASP A 132 -26.31 -9.01 -0.29
N ALA A 133 -25.91 -7.83 0.19
CA ALA A 133 -24.61 -7.64 0.84
C ALA A 133 -24.36 -8.49 2.10
N PHE A 134 -25.40 -9.13 2.65
CA PHE A 134 -25.34 -9.88 3.92
C PHE A 134 -25.92 -11.30 3.85
N TYR A 135 -25.98 -11.93 2.67
CA TYR A 135 -26.58 -13.28 2.55
C TYR A 135 -25.76 -14.42 3.16
N ILE A 136 -24.45 -14.22 3.43
CA ILE A 136 -23.57 -15.26 3.98
C ILE A 136 -23.70 -15.28 5.51
N GLU A 137 -23.92 -16.46 6.10
CA GLU A 137 -23.90 -16.65 7.55
C GLU A 137 -22.61 -17.34 8.04
N PRO A 138 -22.10 -16.95 9.23
CA PRO A 138 -22.46 -15.78 10.03
C PRO A 138 -22.15 -14.44 9.33
N VAL A 139 -22.97 -13.41 9.58
CA VAL A 139 -22.92 -12.08 8.93
C VAL A 139 -21.51 -11.48 8.74
N TRP A 140 -20.59 -11.66 9.70
CA TRP A 140 -19.23 -11.11 9.60
C TRP A 140 -18.43 -11.64 8.41
N ARG A 141 -18.74 -12.83 7.89
CA ARG A 141 -18.08 -13.41 6.71
C ARG A 141 -18.29 -12.59 5.45
N ASN A 142 -19.41 -11.86 5.34
CA ASN A 142 -19.67 -11.04 4.15
C ASN A 142 -18.60 -9.96 3.94
N PHE A 143 -17.94 -9.48 4.99
CA PHE A 143 -16.86 -8.49 4.87
C PHE A 143 -15.58 -9.04 4.22
N PHE A 144 -15.51 -10.35 3.97
CA PHE A 144 -14.35 -11.02 3.39
C PHE A 144 -14.70 -11.90 2.18
N GLU A 145 -15.93 -12.41 2.12
CA GLU A 145 -16.34 -13.44 1.15
C GLU A 145 -17.47 -12.98 0.23
N ASN A 146 -18.28 -11.98 0.62
CA ASN A 146 -19.36 -11.49 -0.23
C ASN A 146 -18.79 -10.53 -1.28
N PRO A 147 -18.86 -10.85 -2.58
CA PRO A 147 -18.24 -10.03 -3.62
C PRO A 147 -18.72 -8.58 -3.62
N GLY A 148 -20.03 -8.37 -3.43
CA GLY A 148 -20.62 -7.04 -3.39
C GLY A 148 -20.12 -6.24 -2.20
N LEU A 149 -20.24 -6.78 -0.99
CA LEU A 149 -19.86 -6.05 0.22
C LEU A 149 -18.35 -5.76 0.26
N VAL A 150 -17.50 -6.72 -0.10
CA VAL A 150 -16.04 -6.54 -0.12
C VAL A 150 -15.65 -5.45 -1.12
N GLN A 151 -16.21 -5.47 -2.33
CA GLN A 151 -15.92 -4.44 -3.33
C GLN A 151 -16.48 -3.07 -2.92
N PHE A 152 -17.65 -3.01 -2.28
CA PHE A 152 -18.18 -1.77 -1.74
C PHE A 152 -17.25 -1.18 -0.68
N VAL A 153 -16.82 -1.97 0.31
CA VAL A 153 -15.88 -1.54 1.35
C VAL A 153 -14.56 -1.06 0.74
N HIS A 154 -14.02 -1.79 -0.24
CA HIS A 154 -12.83 -1.38 -0.97
C HIS A 154 -12.99 -0.03 -1.69
N ARG A 155 -14.15 0.24 -2.32
CA ARG A 155 -14.45 1.53 -2.97
C ARG A 155 -14.50 2.66 -1.94
N ILE A 156 -15.24 2.46 -0.83
CA ILE A 156 -15.40 3.49 0.21
C ILE A 156 -14.06 3.83 0.87
N VAL A 157 -13.27 2.83 1.27
CA VAL A 157 -11.94 3.07 1.83
C VAL A 157 -11.01 3.74 0.80
N GLY A 158 -11.14 3.40 -0.48
CA GLY A 158 -10.43 4.05 -1.58
C GLY A 158 -10.74 5.55 -1.68
N TYR A 159 -12.01 5.95 -1.57
CA TYR A 159 -12.39 7.36 -1.57
C TYR A 159 -11.88 8.09 -0.32
N LEU A 160 -11.97 7.48 0.86
CA LEU A 160 -11.44 8.05 2.09
C LEU A 160 -9.91 8.25 1.99
N LEU A 161 -9.21 7.28 1.40
CA LEU A 161 -7.77 7.38 1.12
C LEU A 161 -7.45 8.53 0.16
N ALA A 162 -8.20 8.67 -0.93
CA ALA A 162 -8.03 9.77 -1.89
C ALA A 162 -8.25 11.14 -1.23
N LEU A 163 -9.33 11.31 -0.45
CA LEU A 163 -9.61 12.53 0.28
C LEU A 163 -8.50 12.86 1.30
N PHE A 164 -8.05 11.86 2.05
CA PHE A 164 -6.97 12.05 3.01
C PHE A 164 -5.65 12.39 2.33
N ALA A 165 -5.35 11.80 1.18
CA ALA A 165 -4.18 12.11 0.37
C ALA A 165 -4.22 13.54 -0.18
N ILE A 166 -5.39 14.04 -0.61
CA ILE A 166 -5.57 15.45 -0.98
C ILE A 166 -5.25 16.36 0.21
N GLY A 167 -5.79 16.07 1.40
CA GLY A 167 -5.51 16.83 2.62
C GLY A 167 -4.03 16.87 2.97
N ALA A 168 -3.36 15.71 2.91
CA ALA A 168 -1.92 15.59 3.13
C ALA A 168 -1.10 16.35 2.08
N MET A 169 -1.48 16.28 0.80
CA MET A 169 -0.86 17.03 -0.29
C MET A 169 -0.98 18.54 -0.09
N ILE A 170 -2.17 19.05 0.27
CA ILE A 170 -2.39 20.47 0.55
C ILE A 170 -1.55 20.93 1.74
N ARG A 171 -1.53 20.16 2.84
CA ARG A 171 -0.72 20.47 4.02
C ARG A 171 0.78 20.41 3.72
N GLY A 172 1.20 19.47 2.85
CA GLY A 172 2.58 19.28 2.39
C GLY A 172 3.12 20.44 1.57
N ARG A 173 2.28 21.21 0.86
CA ARG A 173 2.71 22.42 0.14
C ARG A 173 3.33 23.49 1.05
N ARG A 174 3.00 23.45 2.34
CA ARG A 174 3.53 24.38 3.36
C ARG A 174 4.79 23.87 4.05
N ALA A 175 5.32 22.71 3.64
CA ALA A 175 6.55 22.17 4.23
C ALA A 175 7.74 23.09 3.98
N ALA A 176 8.63 23.23 4.96
CA ALA A 176 9.80 24.09 4.82
C ALA A 176 10.71 23.59 3.68
N ALA A 177 11.06 22.31 3.68
CA ALA A 177 11.95 21.72 2.67
C ALA A 177 11.22 21.40 1.36
N GLN A 178 11.79 21.85 0.23
CA GLN A 178 11.25 21.58 -1.11
C GLN A 178 11.09 20.08 -1.39
N ALA A 179 12.05 19.25 -0.97
CA ALA A 179 11.98 17.81 -1.12
C ALA A 179 10.74 17.21 -0.43
N THR A 180 10.38 17.71 0.76
CA THR A 180 9.16 17.29 1.46
C THR A 180 7.91 17.71 0.68
N ARG A 181 7.87 18.95 0.16
CA ARG A 181 6.73 19.41 -0.66
C ARG A 181 6.52 18.52 -1.88
N THR A 182 7.59 18.25 -2.62
CA THR A 182 7.56 17.38 -3.81
C THR A 182 7.13 15.96 -3.44
N ALA A 183 7.65 15.40 -2.36
CA ALA A 183 7.30 14.04 -1.94
C ALA A 183 5.81 13.89 -1.60
N PHE A 184 5.21 14.86 -0.89
CA PHE A 184 3.77 14.85 -0.62
C PHE A 184 2.91 15.07 -1.86
N LEU A 185 3.38 15.92 -2.79
CA LEU A 185 2.72 16.12 -4.08
C LEU A 185 2.67 14.81 -4.89
N LEU A 186 3.81 14.13 -5.03
CA LEU A 186 3.91 12.89 -5.81
C LEU A 186 3.11 11.77 -5.16
N ALA A 187 3.18 11.62 -3.82
CA ALA A 187 2.37 10.65 -3.10
C ALA A 187 0.87 10.88 -3.30
N GLY A 188 0.41 12.14 -3.12
CA GLY A 188 -0.99 12.50 -3.33
C GLY A 188 -1.45 12.27 -4.77
N ALA A 189 -0.67 12.73 -5.76
CA ALA A 189 -0.97 12.54 -7.18
C ALA A 189 -1.08 11.06 -7.56
N MET A 190 -0.15 10.22 -7.09
CA MET A 190 -0.19 8.79 -7.39
C MET A 190 -1.40 8.09 -6.75
N VAL A 191 -1.82 8.48 -5.55
CA VAL A 191 -3.06 7.96 -4.93
C VAL A 191 -4.30 8.34 -5.75
N LEU A 192 -4.35 9.56 -6.30
CA LEU A 192 -5.45 9.96 -7.19
C LEU A 192 -5.43 9.18 -8.51
N ILE A 193 -4.25 8.99 -9.09
CA ILE A 193 -4.08 8.12 -10.27
C ILE A 193 -4.55 6.69 -9.95
N GLN A 194 -4.24 6.17 -8.76
CA GLN A 194 -4.71 4.86 -8.32
C GLN A 194 -6.24 4.78 -8.22
N MET A 195 -6.89 5.80 -7.69
CA MET A 195 -8.36 5.84 -7.66
C MET A 195 -8.94 5.77 -9.08
N VAL A 196 -8.38 6.52 -10.02
CA VAL A 196 -8.80 6.48 -11.43
C VAL A 196 -8.55 5.10 -12.04
N LEU A 197 -7.37 4.51 -11.85
CA LEU A 197 -7.05 3.16 -12.33
C LEU A 197 -7.98 2.10 -11.72
N GLY A 198 -8.37 2.25 -10.45
CA GLY A 198 -9.39 1.44 -9.79
C GLY A 198 -10.74 1.49 -10.47
N ILE A 199 -11.22 2.71 -10.75
CA ILE A 199 -12.47 2.93 -11.47
C ILE A 199 -12.40 2.32 -12.87
N VAL A 200 -11.32 2.55 -13.62
CA VAL A 200 -11.14 1.99 -14.97
C VAL A 200 -11.06 0.45 -14.92
N THR A 201 -10.45 -0.13 -13.90
CA THR A 201 -10.41 -1.60 -13.69
C THR A 201 -11.82 -2.17 -13.55
N VAL A 202 -12.66 -1.53 -12.75
CA VAL A 202 -14.07 -1.91 -12.56
C VAL A 202 -14.86 -1.79 -13.87
N LEU A 203 -14.76 -0.66 -14.56
CA LEU A 203 -15.49 -0.40 -15.81
C LEU A 203 -15.10 -1.37 -16.94
N ASN A 204 -13.91 -1.96 -16.87
CA ASN A 204 -13.42 -2.97 -17.82
C ASN A 204 -13.61 -4.41 -17.32
N GLY A 205 -14.44 -4.64 -16.29
CA GLY A 205 -14.70 -5.98 -15.76
C GLY A 205 -13.44 -6.69 -15.29
N ALA A 206 -12.53 -5.97 -14.63
CA ALA A 206 -11.24 -6.47 -14.18
C ALA A 206 -10.39 -7.09 -15.31
N PHE A 207 -10.44 -6.51 -16.52
CA PHE A 207 -9.56 -6.90 -17.62
C PHE A 207 -8.10 -6.93 -17.18
N LEU A 208 -7.41 -8.04 -17.47
CA LEU A 208 -6.12 -8.40 -16.87
C LEU A 208 -5.08 -7.28 -16.97
N HIS A 209 -4.92 -6.67 -18.15
CA HIS A 209 -3.90 -5.64 -18.34
C HIS A 209 -4.18 -4.38 -17.50
N VAL A 210 -5.45 -4.00 -17.35
CA VAL A 210 -5.84 -2.84 -16.53
C VAL A 210 -5.67 -3.18 -15.04
N ALA A 211 -6.10 -4.37 -14.62
CA ALA A 211 -5.97 -4.84 -13.24
C ALA A 211 -4.50 -4.94 -12.80
N ILE A 212 -3.61 -5.49 -13.63
CA ILE A 212 -2.16 -5.53 -13.32
C ILE A 212 -1.57 -4.12 -13.28
N THR A 213 -1.98 -3.23 -14.19
CA THR A 213 -1.52 -1.83 -14.18
C THR A 213 -1.91 -1.14 -12.87
N HIS A 214 -3.12 -1.39 -12.37
CA HIS A 214 -3.54 -0.91 -11.08
C HIS A 214 -2.67 -1.48 -9.95
N GLN A 215 -2.43 -2.79 -9.91
CA GLN A 215 -1.60 -3.43 -8.89
C GLN A 215 -0.16 -2.88 -8.89
N LEU A 216 0.44 -2.69 -10.06
CA LEU A 216 1.76 -2.07 -10.21
C LEU A 216 1.76 -0.62 -9.72
N GLY A 217 0.72 0.14 -10.05
CA GLY A 217 0.57 1.51 -9.56
C GLY A 217 0.42 1.59 -8.02
N ALA A 218 -0.14 0.57 -7.37
CA ALA A 218 -0.21 0.50 -5.90
C ALA A 218 1.18 0.40 -5.27
N ILE A 219 2.14 -0.28 -5.92
CA ILE A 219 3.55 -0.33 -5.51
C ILE A 219 4.15 1.07 -5.54
N PHE A 220 3.94 1.83 -6.62
CA PHE A 220 4.42 3.20 -6.72
C PHE A 220 3.79 4.11 -5.67
N ALA A 221 2.48 4.02 -5.45
CA ALA A 221 1.79 4.79 -4.42
C ALA A 221 2.40 4.50 -3.02
N TRP A 222 2.62 3.22 -2.70
CA TRP A 222 3.23 2.80 -1.45
C TRP A 222 4.63 3.39 -1.22
N LEU A 223 5.50 3.27 -2.24
CA LEU A 223 6.86 3.80 -2.18
C LEU A 223 6.89 5.32 -2.08
N LEU A 224 6.00 6.02 -2.78
CA LEU A 224 5.91 7.48 -2.72
C LEU A 224 5.38 7.98 -1.36
N ILE A 225 4.41 7.29 -0.76
CA ILE A 225 3.95 7.60 0.61
C ILE A 225 5.09 7.36 1.62
N LEU A 226 5.85 6.27 1.48
CA LEU A 226 7.04 6.01 2.31
C LEU A 226 8.09 7.12 2.15
N ASN A 227 8.32 7.57 0.92
CA ASN A 227 9.23 8.67 0.63
C ASN A 227 8.76 9.99 1.27
N ALA A 228 7.47 10.32 1.15
CA ALA A 228 6.87 11.49 1.81
C ALA A 228 7.06 11.43 3.33
N ARG A 229 6.83 10.26 3.95
CA ARG A 229 7.07 10.04 5.37
C ARG A 229 8.54 10.22 5.75
N PHE A 230 9.45 9.70 4.93
CA PHE A 230 10.89 9.81 5.15
C PHE A 230 11.35 11.27 5.11
N HIS A 231 10.93 12.04 4.10
CA HIS A 231 11.27 13.46 3.99
C HIS A 231 10.62 14.33 5.08
N ALA A 232 9.42 14.00 5.56
CA ALA A 232 8.87 14.66 6.74
C ALA A 232 9.64 14.32 8.03
N GLY A 233 10.19 13.11 8.12
CA GLY A 233 10.96 12.63 9.28
C GLY A 233 12.42 13.10 9.31
N TYR A 234 13.00 13.27 8.13
CA TYR A 234 14.40 13.63 7.92
C TYR A 234 14.52 14.70 6.81
N PRO A 235 13.92 15.88 6.98
CA PRO A 235 13.97 16.91 5.95
C PRO A 235 15.41 17.33 5.63
N GLN A 236 15.64 17.69 4.37
CA GLN A 236 16.95 18.21 3.97
C GLN A 236 17.09 19.66 4.43
N PRO A 237 18.25 20.05 5.00
CA PRO A 237 18.52 21.45 5.30
C PRO A 237 18.47 22.26 4.01
N GLN A 238 17.71 23.35 3.99
CA GLN A 238 17.78 24.32 2.89
C GLN A 238 18.80 25.40 3.26
N SER A 239 19.75 25.65 2.37
CA SER A 239 20.63 26.82 2.47
C SER A 239 19.77 28.08 2.37
N ILE A 240 19.88 28.98 3.35
CA ILE A 240 19.20 30.29 3.35
C ILE A 240 19.94 31.30 2.46
N ARG A 241 21.01 30.88 1.76
CA ARG A 241 21.66 31.73 0.75
C ARG A 241 20.82 31.73 -0.52
N GLY A 242 19.89 32.68 -0.59
CA GLY A 242 19.43 33.27 -1.84
C GLY A 242 20.47 34.22 -2.41
#